data_AF-A0A354TJB6-F1
#
_entry.id   AF-A0A354TJB6-F1
#
_cell.length_a   1.000
_cell.length_b   1.000
_cell.length_c   1.000
_cell.angle_alpha   90.00
_cell.angle_beta   90.00
_cell.angle_gamma   90.00
#
_symmetry.space_group_name_H-M   'P 1'
#
loop_
_entity.id
_entity.type
_entity.pdbx_description
1 polymer ?
#
loop_
_entity_poly.entity_id
_entity_poly.type
_entity_poly.pdbx_seq_one_letter_code
_entity_poly.pdbx_strand_id
1 'polypeptide(L)'
;MKTRKFIATLLLIGILILPSSLMAQAAPPSSEPDVGIKVLDLLIVRPISLVVSGVTTGFFLATLPITFPIGVSEASARILVEAPWRFTGARPLGHFDRYKDGKPITVVPDN
;
A
#
# COMPACT_ATOMS: atom_id res chain seq x y z
N MET A 1 -6.70 5.81 -33.25
CA MET A 1 -5.41 5.36 -32.65
C MET A 1 -5.20 5.79 -31.21
N LYS A 2 -5.62 7.00 -30.79
CA LYS A 2 -5.46 7.48 -29.40
C LYS A 2 -6.27 6.68 -28.36
N THR A 3 -7.51 6.31 -28.69
CA THR A 3 -8.42 5.56 -27.81
C THR A 3 -7.97 4.12 -27.55
N ARG A 4 -7.50 3.40 -28.57
CA ARG A 4 -6.95 2.04 -28.42
C ARG A 4 -5.68 2.02 -27.56
N LYS A 5 -4.80 3.02 -27.73
CA LYS A 5 -3.61 3.17 -26.88
C LYS A 5 -3.99 3.53 -25.45
N PHE A 6 -4.98 4.40 -25.24
CA PHE A 6 -5.49 4.77 -23.92
C PHE A 6 -6.10 3.57 -23.17
N ILE A 7 -6.90 2.74 -23.86
CA ILE A 7 -7.46 1.50 -23.30
C ILE A 7 -6.34 0.51 -22.97
N ALA A 8 -5.34 0.37 -23.83
CA ALA A 8 -4.18 -0.49 -23.57
C ALA A 8 -3.35 0.00 -22.38
N THR A 9 -3.16 1.32 -22.23
CA THR A 9 -2.46 1.90 -21.08
C THR A 9 -3.25 1.72 -19.78
N LEU A 10 -4.57 1.89 -19.80
CA LEU A 10 -5.44 1.61 -18.66
C LEU A 10 -5.43 0.13 -18.25
N LEU A 11 -5.45 -0.79 -19.23
CA LEU A 11 -5.31 -2.23 -19.00
C LEU A 11 -3.93 -2.58 -18.44
N LEU A 12 -2.86 -1.98 -18.96
CA LEU A 12 -1.49 -2.20 -18.49
C LEU A 12 -1.30 -1.68 -17.05
N ILE A 13 -1.84 -0.50 -16.74
CA ILE A 13 -1.87 0.06 -15.39
C ILE A 13 -2.71 -0.83 -14.47
N GLY A 14 -3.87 -1.32 -14.93
CA GLY A 14 -4.70 -2.27 -14.18
C GLY A 14 -3.98 -3.59 -13.90
N ILE A 15 -3.17 -4.09 -14.85
CA ILE A 15 -2.34 -5.29 -14.70
C ILE A 15 -1.16 -5.05 -13.74
N LEU A 16 -0.55 -3.86 -13.75
CA LEU A 16 0.47 -3.47 -12.75
C LEU A 16 -0.10 -3.25 -11.35
N ILE A 17 -1.38 -2.87 -11.25
CA ILE A 17 -2.10 -2.68 -9.98
C ILE A 17 -2.71 -4.01 -9.48
N LEU A 18 -2.60 -5.12 -10.23
CA LEU A 18 -3.07 -6.42 -9.77
C LEU A 18 -2.44 -6.71 -8.41
N PRO A 19 -3.26 -6.83 -7.35
CA PRO A 19 -2.73 -7.04 -6.03
C PRO A 19 -2.08 -8.42 -6.05
N SER A 20 -0.83 -8.50 -5.58
CA SER A 20 -0.10 -9.75 -5.33
C SER A 20 -0.76 -10.65 -4.26
N SER A 21 -2.01 -10.36 -3.88
CA SER A 21 -2.87 -11.12 -2.99
C SER A 21 -3.51 -12.35 -3.63
N LEU A 22 -3.23 -12.67 -4.90
CA LEU A 22 -3.57 -13.98 -5.50
C LEU A 22 -2.87 -15.15 -4.78
N MET A 23 -1.84 -14.87 -3.96
CA MET A 23 -1.31 -15.82 -2.97
C MET A 23 -2.07 -15.64 -1.65
N ALA A 24 -3.28 -16.22 -1.59
CA ALA A 24 -4.04 -16.31 -0.34
C ALA A 24 -3.29 -17.24 0.63
N GLN A 25 -2.48 -16.68 1.53
CA GLN A 25 -1.93 -17.44 2.65
C GLN A 25 -3.08 -17.72 3.63
N ALA A 26 -3.45 -19.00 3.77
CA ALA A 26 -4.45 -19.46 4.73
C ALA A 26 -4.03 -19.06 6.16
N ALA A 27 -4.76 -18.12 6.76
CA ALA A 27 -4.58 -17.75 8.16
C ALA A 27 -5.23 -18.81 9.06
N PRO A 28 -4.70 -19.08 10.27
CA PRO A 28 -5.32 -20.01 11.21
C PRO A 28 -6.75 -19.55 11.60
N PRO A 29 -7.70 -20.50 11.75
CA PRO A 29 -9.14 -20.24 11.68
C PRO A 29 -9.76 -19.45 12.87
N SER A 30 -9.00 -19.18 13.95
CA SER A 30 -9.56 -18.63 15.18
C SER A 30 -9.67 -17.09 15.24
N SER A 31 -9.19 -16.37 14.21
CA SER A 31 -9.25 -14.89 14.14
C SER A 31 -9.48 -14.37 12.73
N GLU A 32 -10.17 -15.14 11.89
CA GLU A 32 -10.42 -14.74 10.51
C GLU A 32 -11.50 -13.64 10.44
N PRO A 33 -11.24 -12.53 9.73
CA PRO A 33 -12.25 -11.51 9.49
C PRO A 33 -13.40 -12.08 8.65
N ASP A 34 -14.59 -11.54 8.87
CA ASP A 34 -15.77 -11.85 8.06
C ASP A 34 -15.47 -11.62 6.56
N VAL A 35 -16.12 -12.43 5.71
CA VAL A 35 -15.97 -12.36 4.25
C VAL A 35 -16.36 -10.97 3.74
N GLY A 36 -17.39 -10.34 4.31
CA GLY A 36 -17.78 -8.98 3.96
C GLY A 36 -16.66 -7.96 4.21
N ILE A 37 -15.95 -8.08 5.32
CA ILE A 37 -14.80 -7.22 5.67
C ILE A 37 -13.63 -7.46 4.71
N LYS A 38 -13.37 -8.72 4.34
CA LYS A 38 -12.33 -9.04 3.35
C LYS A 38 -12.63 -8.46 1.97
N VAL A 39 -13.89 -8.51 1.52
CA VAL A 39 -14.33 -7.93 0.24
C VAL A 39 -14.26 -6.40 0.27
N LEU A 40 -14.73 -5.77 1.36
CA LEU A 40 -14.62 -4.33 1.57
C LEU A 40 -13.16 -3.88 1.53
N ASP A 41 -12.29 -4.62 2.21
CA ASP A 41 -10.86 -4.36 2.23
C ASP A 41 -10.25 -4.40 0.82
N LEU A 42 -10.59 -5.44 0.05
CA LEU A 42 -10.04 -5.65 -1.29
C LEU A 42 -10.53 -4.60 -2.30
N LEU A 43 -11.83 -4.29 -2.30
CA LEU A 43 -12.46 -3.47 -3.34
C LEU A 43 -12.47 -1.98 -3.01
N ILE A 44 -12.41 -1.60 -1.74
CA ILE A 44 -12.53 -0.21 -1.32
C ILE A 44 -11.24 0.24 -0.64
N VAL A 45 -10.84 -0.42 0.45
CA VAL A 45 -9.74 0.09 1.28
C VAL A 45 -8.40 0.01 0.56
N ARG A 46 -8.11 -1.08 -0.15
CA ARG A 46 -6.84 -1.26 -0.88
C ARG A 46 -6.68 -0.30 -2.07
N PRO A 47 -7.68 -0.08 -2.95
CA PRO A 47 -7.56 0.94 -3.99
C PRO A 47 -7.34 2.34 -3.43
N ILE A 48 -8.07 2.70 -2.36
CA ILE A 48 -7.88 4.00 -1.69
C ILE A 48 -6.47 4.09 -1.10
N SER A 49 -6.00 3.04 -0.42
CA SER A 49 -4.68 3.04 0.20
C SER A 49 -3.56 3.10 -0.83
N LEU A 50 -3.72 2.48 -2.00
CA LEU A 50 -2.81 2.61 -3.15
C LEU A 50 -2.71 4.05 -3.64
N VAL A 51 -3.85 4.73 -3.82
CA VAL A 51 -3.89 6.13 -4.23
C VAL A 51 -3.20 7.01 -3.19
N VAL A 52 -3.53 6.83 -1.91
CA VAL A 52 -2.90 7.57 -0.82
C VAL A 52 -1.39 7.35 -0.79
N SER A 53 -0.94 6.11 -0.91
CA SER A 53 0.51 5.76 -0.93
C SER A 53 1.23 6.43 -2.10
N GLY A 54 0.60 6.47 -3.28
CA GLY A 54 1.13 7.19 -4.43
C GLY A 54 1.22 8.70 -4.20
N VAL A 55 0.18 9.31 -3.63
CA VAL A 55 0.13 10.75 -3.33
C VAL A 55 1.20 11.13 -2.31
N THR A 56 1.34 10.39 -1.21
CA THR A 56 2.36 10.68 -0.18
C THR A 56 3.77 10.47 -0.71
N THR A 57 3.97 9.48 -1.58
CA THR A 57 5.25 9.28 -2.28
C THR A 57 5.56 10.47 -3.20
N GLY A 58 4.57 10.96 -3.96
CA GLY A 58 4.73 12.16 -4.79
C GLY A 58 5.07 13.40 -3.96
N PHE A 59 4.43 13.55 -2.79
CA PHE A 59 4.75 14.62 -1.84
C PHE A 59 6.19 14.52 -1.31
N PHE A 60 6.64 13.31 -0.94
CA PHE A 60 8.04 13.08 -0.55
C PHE A 60 9.02 13.54 -1.64
N LEU A 61 8.78 13.15 -2.90
CA LEU A 61 9.62 13.56 -4.03
C LEU A 61 9.64 15.09 -4.22
N ALA A 62 8.50 15.77 -4.01
CA ALA A 62 8.43 17.23 -4.07
C ALA A 62 9.22 17.91 -2.93
N THR A 63 9.25 17.30 -1.74
CA THR A 63 10.01 17.81 -0.58
C THR A 63 11.49 17.40 -0.58
N LEU A 64 11.86 16.40 -1.39
CA LEU A 64 13.21 15.85 -1.48
C LEU A 64 14.32 16.91 -1.63
N PRO A 65 14.22 17.94 -2.51
CA PRO A 65 15.26 18.96 -2.63
C PRO A 65 15.51 19.76 -1.35
N ILE A 66 14.57 19.76 -0.41
CA ILE A 66 14.71 20.41 0.91
C ILE A 66 15.14 19.38 1.96
N THR A 67 14.51 18.21 2.02
CA THR A 67 14.79 17.20 3.05
C THR A 67 16.16 16.54 2.89
N PHE A 68 16.65 16.43 1.66
CA PHE A 68 17.93 15.81 1.35
C PHE A 68 19.12 16.62 1.91
N PRO A 69 19.29 17.93 1.60
CA PRO A 69 20.42 18.70 2.15
C PRO A 69 20.36 18.86 3.67
N ILE A 70 19.17 18.82 4.28
CA ILE A 70 19.00 18.89 5.74
C ILE A 70 19.30 17.54 6.42
N GLY A 71 19.45 16.45 5.65
CA GLY A 71 19.79 15.12 6.17
C GLY A 71 18.63 14.36 6.81
N VAL A 72 17.39 14.78 6.56
CA VAL A 72 16.17 14.17 7.14
C VAL A 72 15.34 13.39 6.11
N SER A 73 15.87 13.19 4.90
CA SER A 73 15.18 12.50 3.81
C SER A 73 14.85 11.05 4.15
N GLU A 74 15.71 10.33 4.88
CA GLU A 74 15.43 8.94 5.25
C GLU A 74 14.24 8.83 6.21
N ALA A 75 14.25 9.61 7.30
CA ALA A 75 13.13 9.66 8.24
C ALA A 75 11.82 10.06 7.53
N SER A 76 11.91 11.03 6.62
CA SER A 76 10.77 11.45 5.79
C SER A 76 10.28 10.33 4.87
N ALA A 77 11.19 9.59 4.24
CA ALA A 77 10.85 8.46 3.36
C ALA A 77 10.17 7.33 4.13
N ARG A 78 10.63 7.01 5.35
CA ARG A 78 10.00 5.98 6.18
C ARG A 78 8.53 6.30 6.49
N ILE A 79 8.21 7.57 6.74
CA ILE A 79 6.84 8.01 7.05
C ILE A 79 5.99 8.18 5.78
N LEU A 80 6.52 8.84 4.75
CA LEU A 80 5.74 9.24 3.58
C LEU A 80 5.70 8.18 2.47
N VAL A 81 6.64 7.25 2.49
CA VAL A 81 6.76 6.18 1.49
C VAL A 81 6.58 4.82 2.17
N GLU A 82 7.50 4.41 3.04
CA GLU A 82 7.51 3.03 3.55
C GLU A 82 6.20 2.68 4.29
N ALA A 83 5.78 3.50 5.25
CA ALA A 83 4.60 3.19 6.06
C ALA A 83 3.29 3.08 5.25
N PRO A 84 2.94 4.01 4.34
CA PRO A 84 1.77 3.87 3.46
C PRO A 84 1.81 2.62 2.56
N TRP A 85 2.97 2.33 1.96
CA TRP A 85 3.12 1.15 1.12
C TRP A 85 3.03 -0.15 1.91
N ARG A 86 3.54 -0.17 3.15
CA ARG A 86 3.36 -1.30 4.08
C ARG A 86 1.90 -1.48 4.46
N PHE A 87 1.17 -0.41 4.79
CA PHE A 87 -0.27 -0.48 5.05
C PHE A 87 -1.03 -1.05 3.84
N THR A 88 -0.63 -0.69 2.63
CA THR A 88 -1.31 -1.16 1.42
C THR A 88 -1.03 -2.64 1.09
N GLY A 89 0.22 -3.09 1.22
CA GLY A 89 0.64 -4.41 0.71
C GLY A 89 0.97 -5.47 1.78
N ALA A 90 1.46 -5.03 2.94
CA ALA A 90 2.06 -5.92 3.94
C ALA A 90 1.08 -6.41 5.02
N ARG A 91 -0.21 -6.02 4.96
CA ARG A 91 -1.25 -6.53 5.87
C ARG A 91 -2.07 -7.67 5.25
N PRO A 92 -2.54 -8.64 6.07
CA PRO A 92 -3.51 -9.64 5.64
C PRO A 92 -4.85 -9.01 5.22
N LEU A 93 -5.64 -9.72 4.41
CA LEU A 93 -6.96 -9.24 3.99
C LEU A 93 -7.92 -9.15 5.18
N GLY A 94 -8.60 -8.02 5.30
CA GLY A 94 -9.57 -7.74 6.37
C GLY A 94 -8.96 -7.47 7.75
N HIS A 95 -7.63 -7.45 7.86
CA HIS A 95 -6.92 -7.06 9.08
C HIS A 95 -6.36 -5.63 8.95
N PHE A 96 -6.60 -4.81 9.97
CA PHE A 96 -6.25 -3.38 10.02
C PHE A 96 -5.46 -2.99 11.27
N ASP A 97 -5.03 -3.97 12.04
CA ASP A 97 -4.33 -3.83 13.32
C ASP A 97 -2.89 -4.37 13.28
N ARG A 98 -2.64 -5.33 12.38
CA ARG A 98 -1.38 -6.07 12.28
C ARG A 98 -0.88 -6.25 10.85
N TYR A 99 0.43 -6.30 10.70
CA TYR A 99 1.11 -6.72 9.49
C TYR A 99 1.37 -8.24 9.45
N LYS A 100 1.72 -8.75 8.27
CA LYS A 100 2.11 -10.16 8.05
C LYS A 100 3.39 -10.55 8.80
N ASP A 101 4.24 -9.59 9.15
CA ASP A 101 5.47 -9.78 9.94
C ASP A 101 5.23 -9.73 11.46
N GLY A 102 3.97 -9.66 11.90
CA GLY A 102 3.59 -9.60 13.31
C GLY A 102 3.78 -8.23 13.98
N LYS A 103 4.25 -7.21 13.24
CA LYS A 103 4.42 -5.85 13.78
C LYS A 103 3.08 -5.10 13.78
N PRO A 104 2.83 -4.22 14.78
CA PRO A 104 1.64 -3.37 14.81
C PRO A 104 1.73 -2.27 13.75
N ILE A 105 0.57 -1.84 13.24
CA ILE A 105 0.50 -0.82 12.18
C ILE A 105 0.98 0.57 12.65
N THR A 106 1.00 0.81 13.96
CA THR A 106 1.38 2.09 14.57
C THR A 106 2.89 2.33 14.63
N VAL A 107 3.72 1.36 14.26
CA VAL A 107 5.18 1.46 14.37
C VAL A 107 5.80 1.42 12.98
N VAL A 108 6.44 2.52 12.60
CA VAL A 108 7.45 2.52 11.54
C VAL A 108 8.69 1.87 12.14
N PRO A 109 9.13 0.69 11.67
CA PRO A 109 10.22 0.02 12.35
C PRO A 109 11.50 0.84 12.24
N ASP A 110 12.11 1.11 13.39
CA ASP A 110 13.52 1.48 13.45
C ASP A 110 14.30 0.22 13.02
N ASN A 111 14.83 0.23 11.80
CA ASN A 111 15.71 -0.83 11.32
C ASN A 111 17.12 -0.51 11.78
#